data_AF-A0A7V4F2K0-F1
#
_entry.id   AF-A0A7V4F2K0-F1
#
_cell.length_a   1.000
_cell.length_b   1.000
_cell.length_c   1.000
_cell.angle_alpha   90.00
_cell.angle_beta   90.00
_cell.angle_gamma   90.00
#
_symmetry.space_group_name_H-M   'P 1'
#
loop_
_entity.id
_entity.type
_entity.pdbx_description
1 polymer ?
#
loop_
_entity_poly.entity_id
_entity_poly.type
_entity_poly.pdbx_seq_one_letter_code
_entity_poly.pdbx_strand_id
1 'polypeptide(L)'
;RAGRIATDINIEISSRLDGITIDGVKVFVKPEMEHRAVVVFRGDGLSEKITDTDPQKTGLKPLDPASHDDSNAASKKTIDIIKKFLAIVKDKLSDQDKANYMLLRGFAEMLKLPQMNDTYKLNTAAVAAYPMYKGLAKLVGMKVLDVAGLDVTDEIKTLKDNYKNHDFIFFHYKKTDSAGEDGDFDKKVSMIEIDAL
;
A
#
# COMPACT_ATOMS: atom_id res chain seq x y z
N ARG A 1 -8.89 10.59 -8.25
CA ARG A 1 -8.04 11.31 -7.26
C ARG A 1 -8.78 12.42 -6.47
N ALA A 2 -10.04 12.76 -6.80
CA ALA A 2 -10.84 13.74 -6.04
C ALA A 2 -10.15 15.11 -5.78
N GLY A 3 -9.33 15.59 -6.72
CA GLY A 3 -8.58 16.84 -6.54
C GLY A 3 -7.44 16.77 -5.52
N ARG A 4 -6.91 15.58 -5.22
CA ARG A 4 -5.91 15.35 -4.16
C ARG A 4 -6.40 15.85 -2.81
N ILE A 5 -7.48 15.25 -2.32
CA ILE A 5 -7.96 15.49 -0.96
C ILE A 5 -6.83 15.31 0.07
N ALA A 6 -6.90 16.06 1.15
CA ALA A 6 -5.97 15.94 2.26
C ALA A 6 -6.10 14.57 2.95
N THR A 7 -5.01 14.11 3.57
CA THR A 7 -4.93 12.76 4.17
C THR A 7 -5.91 12.57 5.32
N ASP A 8 -6.18 13.61 6.10
CA ASP A 8 -7.18 13.64 7.17
C ASP A 8 -8.61 13.34 6.65
N ILE A 9 -9.00 13.98 5.54
CA ILE A 9 -10.29 13.71 4.87
C ILE A 9 -10.36 12.25 4.40
N ASN A 10 -9.27 11.72 3.83
CA ASN A 10 -9.22 10.31 3.41
C ASN A 10 -9.31 9.35 4.60
N ILE A 11 -8.70 9.68 5.75
CA ILE A 11 -8.83 8.89 6.98
C ILE A 11 -10.31 8.81 7.40
N GLU A 12 -11.02 9.93 7.39
CA GLU A 12 -12.45 9.97 7.72
C GLU A 12 -13.27 9.11 6.74
N ILE A 13 -13.10 9.31 5.42
CA ILE A 13 -13.81 8.55 4.39
C ILE A 13 -13.53 7.05 4.50
N SER A 14 -12.26 6.66 4.65
CA SER A 14 -11.86 5.26 4.77
C SER A 14 -12.48 4.60 6.01
N SER A 15 -12.59 5.33 7.13
CA SER A 15 -13.20 4.81 8.35
C SER A 15 -14.68 4.42 8.19
N ARG A 16 -15.42 5.14 7.32
CA ARG A 16 -16.83 4.83 7.00
C ARG A 16 -16.98 3.51 6.25
N LEU A 17 -15.92 3.08 5.56
CA LEU A 17 -15.90 1.90 4.69
C LEU A 17 -15.16 0.69 5.31
N ASP A 18 -14.41 0.89 6.40
CA ASP A 18 -13.64 -0.16 7.06
C ASP A 18 -14.55 -1.12 7.85
N GLY A 19 -14.16 -2.40 7.93
CA GLY A 19 -14.83 -3.40 8.76
C GLY A 19 -16.14 -3.95 8.18
N ILE A 20 -16.42 -3.75 6.90
CA ILE A 20 -17.60 -4.31 6.23
C ILE A 20 -17.44 -5.83 6.08
N THR A 21 -18.54 -6.58 6.14
CA THR A 21 -18.57 -8.02 5.80
C THR A 21 -19.55 -8.26 4.65
N ILE A 22 -19.12 -8.98 3.61
CA ILE A 22 -19.90 -9.29 2.42
C ILE A 22 -19.79 -10.80 2.17
N ASP A 23 -20.90 -11.54 2.25
CA ASP A 23 -20.95 -13.00 2.07
C ASP A 23 -19.83 -13.76 2.82
N GLY A 24 -19.55 -13.36 4.06
CA GLY A 24 -18.50 -13.96 4.90
C GLY A 24 -17.07 -13.46 4.63
N VAL A 25 -16.85 -12.63 3.61
CA VAL A 25 -15.57 -11.95 3.34
C VAL A 25 -15.50 -10.65 4.14
N LYS A 26 -14.48 -10.49 4.96
CA LYS A 26 -14.21 -9.24 5.68
C LYS A 26 -13.47 -8.27 4.77
N VAL A 27 -13.93 -7.03 4.72
CA VAL A 27 -13.32 -5.96 3.93
C VAL A 27 -12.73 -4.93 4.87
N PHE A 28 -11.44 -4.65 4.70
CA PHE A 28 -10.74 -3.59 5.41
C PHE A 28 -10.36 -2.49 4.44
N VAL A 29 -10.55 -1.23 4.82
CA VAL A 29 -10.17 -0.06 4.03
C VAL A 29 -9.22 0.77 4.87
N LYS A 30 -7.95 0.83 4.44
CA LYS A 30 -6.91 1.56 5.17
C LYS A 30 -6.44 2.76 4.33
N PRO A 31 -6.52 3.98 4.88
CA PRO A 31 -6.03 5.15 4.19
C PRO A 31 -4.50 5.10 4.09
N GLU A 32 -3.98 5.63 2.99
CA GLU A 32 -2.56 5.95 2.83
C GLU A 32 -2.39 7.49 2.80
N MET A 33 -1.60 8.03 1.88
CA MET A 33 -1.42 9.47 1.70
C MET A 33 -2.36 10.05 0.65
N GLU A 34 -2.88 11.24 0.92
CA GLU A 34 -3.85 11.94 0.06
C GLU A 34 -5.07 11.05 -0.23
N HIS A 35 -5.44 10.88 -1.49
CA HIS A 35 -6.58 10.08 -1.97
C HIS A 35 -6.31 8.56 -2.06
N ARG A 36 -5.12 8.09 -1.66
CA ARG A 36 -4.74 6.67 -1.80
C ARG A 36 -5.26 5.87 -0.61
N ALA A 37 -5.72 4.66 -0.88
CA ALA A 37 -6.13 3.72 0.15
C ALA A 37 -5.88 2.29 -0.35
N VAL A 38 -5.70 1.37 0.58
CA VAL A 38 -5.65 -0.07 0.31
C VAL A 38 -6.94 -0.71 0.78
N VAL A 39 -7.49 -1.61 -0.04
CA VAL A 39 -8.64 -2.45 0.31
C VAL A 39 -8.18 -3.89 0.45
N VAL A 40 -8.43 -4.49 1.60
CA VAL A 40 -8.08 -5.89 1.88
C VAL A 40 -9.36 -6.70 1.97
N PHE A 41 -9.55 -7.61 1.02
CA PHE A 41 -10.59 -8.63 1.08
C PHE A 41 -10.03 -9.88 1.74
N ARG A 42 -10.57 -10.26 2.89
CA ARG A 42 -10.12 -11.43 3.67
C ARG A 42 -11.22 -12.46 3.78
N GLY A 43 -11.00 -13.61 3.16
CA GLY A 43 -11.87 -14.78 3.19
C GLY A 43 -11.37 -15.84 2.21
N ASP A 44 -12.05 -16.99 2.19
CA ASP A 44 -11.65 -18.13 1.37
C ASP A 44 -12.19 -18.05 -0.06
N GLY A 45 -11.49 -18.68 -1.00
CA GLY A 45 -11.93 -18.79 -2.41
C GLY A 45 -11.95 -17.45 -3.15
N LEU A 46 -11.04 -16.54 -2.81
CA LEU A 46 -10.80 -15.30 -3.53
C LEU A 46 -9.71 -15.49 -4.60
N SER A 47 -9.67 -14.59 -5.58
CA SER A 47 -8.74 -14.64 -6.72
C SER A 47 -8.18 -13.25 -7.01
N GLU A 48 -6.88 -13.14 -7.27
CA GLU A 48 -6.26 -11.90 -7.76
C GLU A 48 -6.48 -11.63 -9.24
N LYS A 49 -6.98 -12.60 -10.02
CA LYS A 49 -7.14 -12.51 -11.48
C LYS A 49 -8.31 -11.61 -11.90
N ILE A 50 -8.34 -10.38 -11.40
CA ILE A 50 -9.39 -9.38 -11.60
C ILE A 50 -8.82 -8.16 -12.30
N THR A 51 -9.56 -7.62 -13.26
CA THR A 51 -9.20 -6.38 -13.95
C THR A 51 -9.43 -5.16 -13.07
N ASP A 52 -8.59 -4.14 -13.23
CA ASP A 52 -8.78 -2.84 -12.59
C ASP A 52 -10.16 -2.22 -12.92
N THR A 53 -10.69 -1.46 -11.96
CA THR A 53 -11.92 -0.66 -12.15
C THR A 53 -11.63 0.79 -12.53
N ASP A 54 -10.35 1.22 -12.39
CA ASP A 54 -9.89 2.54 -12.81
C ASP A 54 -9.65 2.57 -14.33
N PRO A 55 -10.36 3.42 -15.10
CA PRO A 55 -10.11 3.58 -16.53
C PRO A 55 -8.79 4.32 -16.84
N GLN A 56 -8.08 4.79 -15.82
CA GLN A 56 -6.81 5.54 -15.89
C GLN A 56 -6.87 6.83 -16.74
N LYS A 57 -8.09 7.28 -17.08
CA LYS A 57 -8.33 8.48 -17.88
C LYS A 57 -9.52 9.26 -17.32
N THR A 58 -9.32 10.56 -17.12
CA THR A 58 -10.38 11.48 -16.69
C THR A 58 -11.51 11.55 -17.72
N GLY A 59 -12.75 11.68 -17.24
CA GLY A 59 -13.95 11.78 -18.09
C GLY A 59 -14.54 10.44 -18.52
N LEU A 60 -13.87 9.32 -18.20
CA LEU A 60 -14.43 7.99 -18.38
C LEU A 60 -15.12 7.50 -17.09
N LYS A 61 -16.14 6.66 -17.26
CA LYS A 61 -16.80 5.98 -16.15
C LYS A 61 -15.88 4.90 -15.56
N PRO A 62 -16.03 4.57 -14.27
CA PRO A 62 -15.42 3.37 -13.70
C PRO A 62 -15.76 2.14 -14.54
N LEU A 63 -14.80 1.23 -14.68
CA LEU A 63 -15.00 -0.05 -15.35
C LEU A 63 -15.67 -1.04 -14.40
N ASP A 64 -16.47 -1.96 -14.94
CA ASP A 64 -16.94 -3.09 -14.18
C ASP A 64 -15.77 -4.05 -13.89
N PRO A 65 -15.67 -4.62 -12.68
CA PRO A 65 -14.69 -5.66 -12.40
C PRO A 65 -14.98 -6.88 -13.27
N ALA A 66 -13.97 -7.36 -13.98
CA ALA A 66 -14.01 -8.54 -14.83
C ALA A 66 -12.86 -9.48 -14.47
N SER A 67 -12.91 -10.72 -14.98
CA SER A 67 -11.84 -11.70 -14.74
C SER A 67 -10.82 -11.64 -15.88
N HIS A 68 -9.55 -11.88 -15.55
CA HIS A 68 -8.56 -12.27 -16.56
C HIS A 68 -8.71 -13.75 -17.00
N ASP A 69 -9.58 -14.50 -16.32
CA ASP A 69 -9.81 -15.93 -16.51
C ASP A 69 -11.25 -16.29 -16.10
N ASP A 70 -12.18 -16.32 -17.06
CA ASP A 70 -13.62 -16.56 -16.80
C ASP A 70 -13.93 -18.00 -16.38
N SER A 71 -12.96 -18.91 -16.51
CA SER A 71 -13.10 -20.30 -16.07
C SER A 71 -12.90 -20.47 -14.56
N ASN A 72 -12.31 -19.47 -13.89
CA ASN A 72 -12.00 -19.51 -12.47
C ASN A 72 -13.20 -19.13 -11.59
N ALA A 73 -13.71 -20.08 -10.80
CA ALA A 73 -14.82 -19.88 -9.87
C ALA A 73 -14.49 -18.85 -8.75
N ALA A 74 -13.24 -18.80 -8.28
CA ALA A 74 -12.79 -17.82 -7.28
C ALA A 74 -12.78 -16.39 -7.85
N SER A 75 -12.50 -16.22 -9.14
CA SER A 75 -12.62 -14.91 -9.82
C SER A 75 -14.07 -14.44 -9.85
N LYS A 76 -15.04 -15.32 -10.16
CA LYS A 76 -16.47 -14.98 -10.15
C LYS A 76 -16.92 -14.51 -8.77
N LYS A 77 -16.57 -15.29 -7.72
CA LYS A 77 -16.86 -14.90 -6.33
C LYS A 77 -16.25 -13.54 -6.01
N THR A 78 -15.00 -13.31 -6.38
CA THR A 78 -14.30 -12.05 -6.08
C THR A 78 -14.94 -10.86 -6.80
N ILE A 79 -15.34 -11.01 -8.07
CA ILE A 79 -16.08 -9.99 -8.84
C ILE A 79 -17.39 -9.64 -8.14
N ASP A 80 -18.16 -10.63 -7.69
CA ASP A 80 -19.43 -10.40 -7.00
C ASP A 80 -19.23 -9.63 -5.68
N ILE A 81 -18.21 -9.99 -4.90
CA ILE A 81 -17.82 -9.27 -3.68
C ILE A 81 -17.42 -7.82 -4.00
N ILE A 82 -16.62 -7.60 -5.04
CA ILE A 82 -16.17 -6.26 -5.44
C ILE A 82 -17.37 -5.41 -5.89
N LYS A 83 -18.29 -5.97 -6.69
CA LYS A 83 -19.50 -5.25 -7.13
C LYS A 83 -20.36 -4.84 -5.94
N LYS A 84 -20.59 -5.75 -5.00
CA LYS A 84 -21.32 -5.45 -3.76
C LYS A 84 -20.61 -4.39 -2.92
N PHE A 85 -19.28 -4.49 -2.79
CA PHE A 85 -18.48 -3.50 -2.07
C PHE A 85 -18.59 -2.12 -2.71
N LEU A 86 -18.40 -2.00 -4.03
CA LEU A 86 -18.49 -0.73 -4.75
C LEU A 86 -19.91 -0.13 -4.70
N ALA A 87 -20.96 -0.96 -4.69
CA ALA A 87 -22.32 -0.49 -4.46
C ALA A 87 -22.48 0.11 -3.05
N ILE A 88 -21.93 -0.54 -2.02
CA ILE A 88 -21.91 0.00 -0.65
C ILE A 88 -21.10 1.29 -0.57
N VAL A 89 -19.95 1.37 -1.24
CA VAL A 89 -19.14 2.60 -1.31
C VAL A 89 -19.96 3.75 -1.88
N LYS A 90 -20.64 3.52 -3.00
CA LYS A 90 -21.47 4.53 -3.66
C LYS A 90 -22.60 5.03 -2.77
N ASP A 91 -23.26 4.12 -2.06
CA ASP A 91 -24.34 4.45 -1.13
C ASP A 91 -23.82 5.22 0.08
N LYS A 92 -22.80 4.67 0.75
CA LYS A 92 -22.21 5.25 1.95
C LYS A 92 -21.54 6.58 1.74
N LEU A 93 -21.14 6.94 0.52
CA LEU A 93 -20.51 8.22 0.21
C LEU A 93 -21.38 9.11 -0.68
N SER A 94 -22.69 8.83 -0.76
CA SER A 94 -23.63 9.58 -1.59
C SER A 94 -23.84 11.04 -1.14
N ASP A 95 -23.54 11.34 0.13
CA ASP A 95 -23.53 12.68 0.73
C ASP A 95 -22.29 13.52 0.39
N GLN A 96 -21.29 12.92 -0.27
CA GLN A 96 -20.02 13.58 -0.55
C GLN A 96 -20.02 14.23 -1.95
N ASP A 97 -19.71 15.52 -2.02
CA ASP A 97 -19.55 16.24 -3.30
C ASP A 97 -18.27 15.81 -4.05
N LYS A 98 -17.26 15.36 -3.31
CA LYS A 98 -15.96 14.87 -3.82
C LYS A 98 -15.60 13.58 -3.12
N ALA A 99 -14.79 12.74 -3.78
CA ALA A 99 -14.38 11.44 -3.24
C ALA A 99 -15.57 10.51 -2.89
N ASN A 100 -16.63 10.57 -3.69
CA ASN A 100 -17.87 9.80 -3.54
C ASN A 100 -17.85 8.40 -4.18
N TYR A 101 -16.68 7.96 -4.65
CA TYR A 101 -16.50 6.65 -5.25
C TYR A 101 -15.05 6.19 -5.13
N MET A 102 -14.83 4.88 -5.24
CA MET A 102 -13.51 4.27 -5.18
C MET A 102 -13.16 3.63 -6.52
N LEU A 103 -11.95 3.90 -7.01
CA LEU A 103 -11.35 3.21 -8.15
C LEU A 103 -10.31 2.25 -7.62
N LEU A 104 -10.57 0.96 -7.80
CA LEU A 104 -9.70 -0.14 -7.38
C LEU A 104 -8.74 -0.51 -8.51
N ARG A 105 -7.48 -0.73 -8.13
CA ARG A 105 -6.40 -1.17 -9.02
C ARG A 105 -5.46 -2.14 -8.31
N GLY A 106 -4.76 -2.94 -9.10
CA GLY A 106 -3.64 -3.76 -8.62
C GLY A 106 -4.10 -4.89 -7.71
N PHE A 107 -5.10 -5.66 -8.16
CA PHE A 107 -5.54 -6.85 -7.45
C PHE A 107 -4.38 -7.84 -7.33
N ALA A 108 -4.12 -8.28 -6.10
CA ALA A 108 -3.06 -9.20 -5.76
C ALA A 108 -3.48 -10.06 -4.56
N GLU A 109 -3.01 -11.30 -4.54
CA GLU A 109 -3.15 -12.22 -3.43
C GLU A 109 -1.95 -12.10 -2.50
N MET A 110 -2.22 -12.27 -1.20
CA MET A 110 -1.16 -12.31 -0.21
C MET A 110 -0.33 -13.58 -0.43
N LEU A 111 0.86 -13.42 -1.00
CA LEU A 111 1.80 -14.52 -1.19
C LEU A 111 2.39 -14.94 0.15
N LYS A 112 2.41 -16.26 0.39
CA LYS A 112 3.16 -16.84 1.50
C LYS A 112 4.63 -16.99 1.09
N LEU A 113 5.41 -15.93 1.29
CA LEU A 113 6.83 -15.94 0.97
C LEU A 113 7.65 -16.69 2.03
N PRO A 114 8.74 -17.38 1.64
CA PRO A 114 9.74 -17.85 2.59
C PRO A 114 10.26 -16.69 3.43
N GLN A 115 10.42 -16.91 4.73
CA GLN A 115 10.89 -15.86 5.64
C GLN A 115 12.42 -15.75 5.54
N MET A 116 12.96 -14.54 5.43
CA MET A 116 14.39 -14.26 5.33
C MET A 116 15.19 -14.91 6.46
N ASN A 117 14.70 -14.76 7.70
CA ASN A 117 15.33 -15.34 8.88
C ASN A 117 15.41 -16.86 8.80
N ASP A 118 14.36 -17.52 8.29
CA ASP A 118 14.30 -18.97 8.19
C ASP A 118 15.13 -19.51 7.01
N THR A 119 15.12 -18.80 5.89
CA THR A 119 15.85 -19.18 4.67
C THR A 119 17.36 -19.03 4.85
N TYR A 120 17.79 -17.88 5.36
CA TYR A 120 19.22 -17.53 5.45
C TYR A 120 19.83 -17.78 6.82
N LYS A 121 19.02 -18.13 7.83
CA LYS A 121 19.46 -18.33 9.22
C LYS A 121 20.15 -17.10 9.82
N LEU A 122 19.66 -15.92 9.45
CA LEU A 122 20.17 -14.62 9.92
C LEU A 122 19.13 -13.93 10.81
N ASN A 123 19.59 -13.20 11.81
CA ASN A 123 18.80 -12.21 12.52
C ASN A 123 18.74 -10.92 11.69
N THR A 124 17.70 -10.77 10.88
CA THR A 124 17.58 -9.64 9.94
C THR A 124 16.75 -8.48 10.49
N ALA A 125 17.17 -7.26 10.14
CA ALA A 125 16.44 -6.03 10.44
C ALA A 125 16.37 -5.08 9.25
N ALA A 126 15.41 -4.15 9.26
CA ALA A 126 15.24 -3.13 8.24
C ALA A 126 15.17 -1.73 8.87
N VAL A 127 15.94 -0.80 8.32
CA VAL A 127 15.87 0.64 8.58
C VAL A 127 15.28 1.29 7.33
N ALA A 128 14.06 1.82 7.46
CA ALA A 128 13.39 2.54 6.39
C ALA A 128 12.40 3.53 6.98
N ALA A 129 12.40 4.78 6.52
CA ALA A 129 11.38 5.76 6.90
C ALA A 129 10.06 5.55 6.13
N TYR A 130 10.13 5.16 4.86
CA TYR A 130 8.96 5.10 3.97
C TYR A 130 8.07 3.85 4.22
N PRO A 131 6.74 4.00 4.41
CA PRO A 131 5.85 2.91 4.82
C PRO A 131 5.88 1.67 3.93
N MET A 132 6.01 1.83 2.61
CA MET A 132 6.03 0.70 1.68
C MET A 132 7.18 -0.27 1.96
N TYR A 133 8.39 0.23 2.23
CA TYR A 133 9.56 -0.60 2.51
C TYR A 133 9.50 -1.23 3.90
N LYS A 134 8.85 -0.57 4.88
CA LYS A 134 8.49 -1.21 6.15
C LYS A 134 7.55 -2.40 5.91
N GLY A 135 6.58 -2.25 5.02
CA GLY A 135 5.66 -3.33 4.62
C GLY A 135 6.38 -4.52 3.97
N LEU A 136 7.25 -4.26 3.00
CA LEU A 136 8.03 -5.29 2.31
C LEU A 136 8.98 -6.03 3.26
N ALA A 137 9.68 -5.30 4.14
CA ALA A 137 10.53 -5.89 5.16
C ALA A 137 9.76 -6.85 6.08
N LYS A 138 8.57 -6.45 6.55
CA LYS A 138 7.69 -7.32 7.36
C LYS A 138 7.21 -8.53 6.57
N LEU A 139 6.85 -8.36 5.29
CA LEU A 139 6.34 -9.42 4.43
C LEU A 139 7.36 -10.57 4.30
N VAL A 140 8.64 -10.24 4.23
CA VAL A 140 9.73 -11.22 4.13
C VAL A 140 10.34 -11.59 5.48
N GLY A 141 9.72 -11.21 6.61
CA GLY A 141 10.10 -11.67 7.94
C GLY A 141 11.22 -10.89 8.64
N MET A 142 11.55 -9.68 8.19
CA MET A 142 12.57 -8.84 8.82
C MET A 142 11.99 -8.03 9.98
N LYS A 143 12.81 -7.76 11.00
CA LYS A 143 12.44 -6.81 12.07
C LYS A 143 12.55 -5.38 11.54
N VAL A 144 11.43 -4.67 11.41
CA VAL A 144 11.46 -3.24 11.10
C VAL A 144 11.86 -2.46 12.35
N LEU A 145 12.93 -1.69 12.26
CA LEU A 145 13.41 -0.80 13.33
C LEU A 145 12.65 0.53 13.27
N ASP A 146 12.32 1.07 14.45
CA ASP A 146 11.62 2.33 14.58
C ASP A 146 12.58 3.49 14.35
N VAL A 147 12.39 4.18 13.22
CA VAL A 147 13.11 5.42 12.90
C VAL A 147 12.30 6.61 13.41
N ALA A 148 12.94 7.48 14.19
CA ALA A 148 12.28 8.60 14.87
C ALA A 148 11.74 9.68 13.91
N GLY A 149 12.35 9.84 12.74
CA GLY A 149 11.98 10.84 11.76
C GLY A 149 12.04 10.36 10.31
N LEU A 150 12.03 11.33 9.39
CA LEU A 150 12.02 11.12 7.94
C LEU A 150 13.32 11.58 7.26
N ASP A 151 14.32 11.96 8.06
CA ASP A 151 15.64 12.40 7.62
C ASP A 151 16.62 11.22 7.61
N VAL A 152 17.60 11.26 6.70
CA VAL A 152 18.63 10.22 6.62
C VAL A 152 19.44 10.13 7.91
N THR A 153 19.60 11.23 8.65
CA THR A 153 20.33 11.28 9.91
C THR A 153 19.65 10.44 10.99
N ASP A 154 18.32 10.44 11.04
CA ASP A 154 17.53 9.58 11.91
C ASP A 154 17.70 8.10 11.53
N GLU A 155 17.69 7.81 10.23
CA GLU A 155 17.91 6.45 9.70
C GLU A 155 19.32 5.95 10.04
N ILE A 156 20.36 6.75 9.81
CA ILE A 156 21.77 6.44 10.13
C ILE A 156 21.95 6.25 11.64
N LYS A 157 21.33 7.11 12.47
CA LYS A 157 21.37 6.94 13.93
C LYS A 157 20.76 5.60 14.34
N THR A 158 19.58 5.28 13.81
CA THR A 158 18.90 4.00 14.07
C THR A 158 19.75 2.81 13.65
N LEU A 159 20.41 2.91 12.49
CA LEU A 159 21.37 1.91 12.02
C LEU A 159 22.53 1.74 13.01
N LYS A 160 23.20 2.82 13.40
CA LYS A 160 24.34 2.80 14.34
C LYS A 160 23.95 2.18 15.68
N ASP A 161 22.80 2.55 16.23
CA ASP A 161 22.30 2.06 17.52
C ASP A 161 21.98 0.55 17.50
N ASN A 162 21.69 -0.03 16.33
CA ASN A 162 21.28 -1.42 16.18
C ASN A 162 22.29 -2.30 15.43
N TYR A 163 23.39 -1.73 14.91
CA TYR A 163 24.31 -2.41 13.99
C TYR A 163 24.87 -3.72 14.54
N LYS A 164 25.19 -3.76 15.84
CA LYS A 164 25.75 -4.95 16.51
C LYS A 164 24.71 -6.00 16.91
N ASN A 165 23.42 -5.69 16.82
CA ASN A 165 22.33 -6.54 17.29
C ASN A 165 21.72 -7.43 16.19
N HIS A 166 22.20 -7.31 14.96
CA HIS A 166 21.64 -7.98 13.78
C HIS A 166 22.75 -8.44 12.84
N ASP A 167 22.54 -9.57 12.16
CA ASP A 167 23.52 -10.14 11.21
C ASP A 167 23.39 -9.50 9.83
N PHE A 168 22.21 -8.96 9.52
CA PHE A 168 21.92 -8.26 8.26
C PHE A 168 20.95 -7.13 8.51
N ILE A 169 21.27 -5.94 7.99
CA ILE A 169 20.39 -4.78 8.03
C ILE A 169 20.14 -4.28 6.61
N PHE A 170 18.88 -4.30 6.18
CA PHE A 170 18.45 -3.59 4.98
C PHE A 170 18.25 -2.11 5.31
N PHE A 171 18.96 -1.22 4.63
CA PHE A 171 18.83 0.22 4.78
C PHE A 171 18.21 0.80 3.51
N HIS A 172 17.08 1.50 3.63
CA HIS A 172 16.39 2.11 2.50
C HIS A 172 16.34 3.63 2.64
N TYR A 173 16.79 4.33 1.60
CA TYR A 173 16.75 5.79 1.52
C TYR A 173 15.92 6.25 0.31
N LYS A 174 14.77 6.90 0.56
CA LYS A 174 13.76 7.22 -0.47
C LYS A 174 13.95 8.58 -1.17
N LYS A 175 14.61 9.56 -0.54
CA LYS A 175 14.51 10.97 -0.96
C LYS A 175 15.10 11.24 -2.35
N THR A 176 16.10 10.48 -2.78
CA THR A 176 16.70 10.59 -4.13
C THR A 176 15.71 10.29 -5.24
N ASP A 177 14.85 9.29 -5.04
CA ASP A 177 13.80 8.91 -5.97
C ASP A 177 12.71 10.00 -6.03
N SER A 178 12.25 10.49 -4.87
CA SER A 178 11.24 11.55 -4.82
C SER A 178 11.69 12.85 -5.49
N ALA A 179 12.94 13.28 -5.29
CA ALA A 179 13.48 14.44 -6.02
C ALA A 179 13.54 14.20 -7.54
N GLY A 180 13.81 12.96 -7.96
CA GLY A 180 13.75 12.56 -9.36
C GLY A 180 12.35 12.59 -9.96
N GLU A 181 11.33 12.11 -9.24
CA GLU A 181 9.93 12.17 -9.67
C GLU A 181 9.43 13.61 -9.85
N ASP A 182 9.94 14.54 -9.03
CA ASP A 182 9.63 15.97 -9.10
C ASP A 182 10.43 16.72 -10.18
N GLY A 183 11.41 16.07 -10.83
CA GLY A 183 12.31 16.69 -11.81
C GLY A 183 13.30 17.70 -11.19
N ASP A 184 13.50 17.64 -9.87
CA ASP A 184 14.37 18.55 -9.13
C ASP A 184 15.81 18.01 -9.12
N PHE A 185 16.59 18.46 -10.11
CA PHE A 185 17.96 18.01 -10.30
C PHE A 185 18.87 18.35 -9.11
N ASP A 186 18.86 19.61 -8.66
CA ASP A 186 19.76 20.09 -7.60
C ASP A 186 19.45 19.41 -6.26
N LYS A 187 18.17 19.21 -5.95
CA LYS A 187 17.76 18.45 -4.77
C LYS A 187 18.15 16.99 -4.89
N LYS A 188 18.02 16.36 -6.06
CA LYS A 188 18.43 14.97 -6.25
C LYS A 188 19.95 14.81 -6.04
N VAL A 189 20.75 15.73 -6.57
CA VAL A 189 22.21 15.76 -6.36
C VAL A 189 22.54 15.88 -4.87
N SER A 190 21.99 16.88 -4.17
CA SER A 190 22.26 17.07 -2.74
C SER A 190 21.83 15.88 -1.87
N MET A 191 20.77 15.15 -2.24
CA MET A 191 20.36 13.92 -1.57
C MET A 191 21.28 12.74 -1.88
N ILE A 192 22.00 12.71 -3.00
CA ILE A 192 22.99 11.66 -3.30
C ILE A 192 24.31 11.91 -2.57
N GLU A 193 24.71 13.17 -2.45
CA GLU A 193 25.95 13.61 -1.81
C GLU A 193 25.95 13.52 -0.27
N ILE A 194 25.02 12.74 0.30
CA ILE A 194 24.89 12.46 1.75
C ILE A 194 26.15 11.86 2.40
N ASP A 195 27.14 11.46 1.61
CA ASP A 195 28.45 10.95 2.02
C ASP A 195 29.21 11.85 3.03
N ALA A 196 28.76 13.11 3.24
CA ALA A 196 29.35 14.08 4.16
C ALA A 196 28.83 14.07 5.62
N LEU A 197 27.92 13.16 6.01
CA LEU A 197 27.32 13.04 7.37
C LEU A 197 27.95 11.93 8.23
#